data_AF-A0A9E4SL91-F1
#
_entry.id   AF-A0A9E4SL91-F1
#
_cell.length_a   1.000
_cell.length_b   1.000
_cell.length_c   1.000
_cell.angle_alpha   90.00
_cell.angle_beta   90.00
_cell.angle_gamma   90.00
#
_symmetry.space_group_name_H-M   'P 1'
#
loop_
_entity.id
_entity.type
_entity.pdbx_description
1 polymer ?
#
loop_
_entity_poly.entity_id
_entity_poly.type
_entity_poly.pdbx_seq_one_letter_code
_entity_poly.pdbx_strand_id
1 'polypeptide(L)'
;GVRTAEIQLGDRVVVIGLGLIGLIAVQILQGAGAHVFGVDISADKVELARGLGMEQGAVLADNDNEDVPGQVRAWSDGSGADAVIIFAGANSSQPIELAAEVARQGARLAVPGMVDLKLDRRQFFDKELKLIVPRSAGPGIYDPQYEEMGRDYPLPYVRWTAQRNMDEFLRMVANGKISVDPIITHRYAIEEALQAYDLVYKGGGGHIGVLLSYQAKPVSRATVAVKPATKSAGHTAGTPQVGLIGAGLFTKSILLPILKKMGDIELCGVVTASGYTARHVAERNGFQYCGSDYQELLDDPNVDSVLITTRHDLHVPMTIAALEKGKHVFVEKPLATTADTLAQVVQAHENHNGHVMVGFNRRYSPFSVRARQALETRKGPAIVHMRVNAGPVPPESWVLDPVEGGGRIIGEMCHFVDLAQYLLGANPIRAYARSVSGDGAATTDDNVVVTLDMSDGSTTSIVYVSMSDRAFPRERVEIFWDGAVCAIDNFKQMSIVKGGKTERTKRWNLDRGHKAELEAFFGMVRGEVASVPMADYAATTMTTFAIVESLKSGMPVEVQSVSRSASALSSGGNVQ
;
A
#
# COMPACT_ATOMS: atom_id res chain seq x y z
N GLY A 1 -18.20 -3.45 -22.01
CA GLY A 1 -18.65 -3.27 -23.41
C GLY A 1 -19.54 -4.42 -23.82
N VAL A 2 -18.97 -5.45 -24.45
CA VAL A 2 -19.73 -6.59 -25.00
C VAL A 2 -20.61 -7.30 -23.97
N ARG A 3 -20.04 -7.75 -22.84
CA ARG A 3 -20.83 -8.48 -21.82
C ARG A 3 -21.96 -7.66 -21.20
N THR A 4 -21.69 -6.40 -20.92
CA THR A 4 -22.66 -5.46 -20.33
C THR A 4 -23.77 -5.07 -21.30
N ALA A 5 -23.55 -5.23 -22.62
CA ALA A 5 -24.61 -5.11 -23.62
C ALA A 5 -25.48 -6.38 -23.72
N GLU A 6 -25.15 -7.43 -22.95
CA GLU A 6 -25.92 -8.69 -22.84
C GLU A 6 -26.13 -9.42 -24.17
N ILE A 7 -25.15 -9.31 -25.08
CA ILE A 7 -25.22 -9.85 -26.44
C ILE A 7 -25.60 -11.35 -26.44
N GLN A 8 -26.59 -11.67 -27.26
CA GLN A 8 -27.08 -13.02 -27.51
C GLN A 8 -26.65 -13.52 -28.89
N LEU A 9 -26.70 -14.84 -29.07
CA LEU A 9 -26.47 -15.47 -30.38
C LEU A 9 -27.49 -14.92 -31.40
N GLY A 10 -26.99 -14.41 -32.53
CA GLY A 10 -27.80 -13.83 -33.60
C GLY A 10 -28.16 -12.36 -33.43
N ASP A 11 -27.74 -11.70 -32.34
CA ASP A 11 -27.96 -10.26 -32.17
C ASP A 11 -27.27 -9.47 -33.30
N ARG A 12 -27.94 -8.44 -33.82
CA ARG A 12 -27.38 -7.44 -34.74
C ARG A 12 -26.78 -6.30 -33.94
N VAL A 13 -25.46 -6.18 -33.96
CA VAL A 13 -24.70 -5.25 -33.12
C VAL A 13 -23.99 -4.20 -33.96
N VAL A 14 -24.22 -2.93 -33.65
CA VAL A 14 -23.46 -1.82 -34.24
C VAL A 14 -22.29 -1.45 -33.31
N VAL A 15 -21.08 -1.35 -33.87
CA VAL A 15 -19.87 -0.90 -33.16
C VAL A 15 -19.47 0.48 -33.69
N ILE A 16 -19.57 1.51 -32.85
CA ILE A 16 -19.18 2.89 -33.19
C ILE A 16 -17.79 3.17 -32.63
N GLY A 17 -16.83 3.41 -33.52
CA GLY A 17 -15.41 3.57 -33.22
C GLY A 17 -14.66 2.25 -33.37
N LEU A 18 -13.97 2.08 -34.51
CA LEU A 18 -13.16 0.92 -34.89
C LEU A 18 -11.67 1.16 -34.61
N GLY A 19 -11.35 1.80 -33.48
CA GLY A 19 -9.99 1.84 -32.94
C GLY A 19 -9.54 0.49 -32.38
N LEU A 20 -8.43 0.46 -31.63
CA LEU A 20 -7.87 -0.79 -31.09
C LEU A 20 -8.90 -1.66 -30.35
N ILE A 21 -9.66 -1.07 -29.42
CA ILE A 21 -10.66 -1.79 -28.63
C ILE A 21 -11.87 -2.18 -29.49
N GLY A 22 -12.28 -1.32 -30.43
CA GLY A 22 -13.40 -1.59 -31.35
C GLY A 22 -13.13 -2.79 -32.25
N LEU A 23 -11.93 -2.87 -32.83
CA LEU A 23 -11.51 -3.99 -33.69
C LEU A 23 -11.41 -5.32 -32.92
N ILE A 24 -11.00 -5.28 -31.66
CA ILE A 24 -11.06 -6.45 -30.77
C ILE A 24 -12.51 -6.82 -30.48
N ALA A 25 -13.38 -5.84 -30.22
CA ALA A 25 -14.79 -6.09 -29.93
C ALA A 25 -15.54 -6.70 -31.12
N VAL A 26 -15.26 -6.28 -32.36
CA VAL A 26 -15.79 -6.90 -33.58
C VAL A 26 -15.55 -8.41 -33.59
N GLN A 27 -14.30 -8.83 -33.34
CA GLN A 27 -13.92 -10.24 -33.32
C GLN A 27 -14.59 -11.00 -32.17
N ILE A 28 -14.71 -10.38 -30.99
CA ILE A 28 -15.43 -10.97 -29.85
C ILE A 28 -16.91 -11.18 -30.18
N LEU A 29 -17.57 -10.18 -30.78
CA LEU A 29 -18.97 -10.23 -31.16
C LEU A 29 -19.22 -11.31 -32.21
N GLN A 30 -18.39 -11.37 -33.25
CA GLN A 30 -18.44 -12.44 -34.25
C GLN A 30 -18.24 -13.82 -33.59
N GLY A 31 -17.27 -13.94 -32.68
CA GLY A 31 -17.04 -15.16 -31.91
C GLY A 31 -18.20 -15.58 -31.00
N ALA A 32 -19.02 -14.63 -30.55
CA ALA A 32 -20.26 -14.86 -29.82
C ALA A 32 -21.45 -15.19 -30.74
N GLY A 33 -21.25 -15.16 -32.06
CA GLY A 33 -22.27 -15.43 -33.07
C GLY A 33 -23.22 -14.25 -33.32
N ALA A 34 -22.79 -13.03 -33.04
CA ALA A 34 -23.52 -11.81 -33.40
C ALA A 34 -23.18 -11.38 -34.84
N HIS A 35 -24.13 -10.71 -35.48
CA HIS A 35 -23.95 -10.02 -36.76
C HIS A 35 -23.42 -8.62 -36.47
N VAL A 36 -22.30 -8.22 -37.08
CA VAL A 36 -21.60 -6.98 -36.71
C VAL A 36 -21.58 -5.96 -37.84
N PHE A 37 -22.08 -4.76 -37.54
CA PHE A 37 -21.94 -3.57 -38.38
C PHE A 37 -21.00 -2.56 -37.70
N GLY A 38 -19.98 -2.08 -38.40
CA GLY A 38 -19.03 -1.11 -37.83
C GLY A 38 -19.16 0.29 -38.42
N VAL A 39 -18.87 1.29 -37.61
CA VAL A 39 -18.86 2.70 -38.01
C VAL A 39 -17.58 3.35 -37.49
N ASP A 40 -16.81 3.98 -38.37
CA ASP A 40 -15.65 4.81 -38.01
C ASP A 40 -15.49 5.97 -39.00
N ILE A 41 -14.76 7.00 -38.62
CA ILE A 41 -14.40 8.12 -39.51
C ILE A 41 -13.29 7.72 -40.51
N SER A 42 -12.57 6.63 -40.24
CA SER A 42 -11.46 6.15 -41.07
C SER A 42 -11.88 4.97 -41.93
N ALA A 43 -11.84 5.18 -43.26
CA ALA A 43 -12.09 4.12 -44.24
C ALA A 43 -11.16 2.90 -44.06
N ASP A 44 -9.88 3.14 -43.76
CA ASP A 44 -8.90 2.07 -43.54
C ASP A 44 -9.27 1.18 -42.35
N LYS A 45 -9.84 1.75 -41.27
CA LYS A 45 -10.29 0.98 -40.10
C LYS A 45 -11.57 0.20 -40.39
N VAL A 46 -12.48 0.75 -41.18
CA VAL A 46 -13.68 0.04 -41.65
C VAL A 46 -13.26 -1.17 -42.48
N GLU A 47 -12.32 -1.00 -43.40
CA GLU A 47 -11.83 -2.10 -44.24
C GLU A 47 -11.06 -3.15 -43.42
N LEU A 48 -10.21 -2.73 -42.48
CA LEU A 48 -9.55 -3.64 -41.56
C LEU A 48 -10.56 -4.43 -40.72
N ALA A 49 -11.62 -3.79 -40.22
CA ALA A 49 -12.66 -4.47 -39.46
C ALA A 49 -13.40 -5.53 -40.30
N ARG A 50 -13.63 -5.29 -41.60
CA ARG A 50 -14.18 -6.30 -42.53
C ARG A 50 -13.26 -7.50 -42.63
N GLY A 51 -11.95 -7.26 -42.78
CA GLY A 51 -10.93 -8.30 -42.75
C GLY A 51 -10.87 -9.11 -41.44
N LEU A 52 -11.38 -8.54 -40.34
CA LEU A 52 -11.47 -9.16 -39.01
C LEU A 52 -12.85 -9.76 -38.70
N GLY A 53 -13.71 -9.94 -39.69
CA GLY A 53 -14.99 -10.65 -39.54
C GLY A 53 -16.22 -9.77 -39.32
N MET A 54 -16.11 -8.45 -39.46
CA MET A 54 -17.27 -7.55 -39.58
C MET A 54 -17.99 -7.79 -40.92
N GLU A 55 -19.32 -7.79 -40.92
CA GLU A 55 -20.11 -8.08 -42.12
C GLU A 55 -20.23 -6.86 -43.05
N GLN A 56 -20.57 -5.71 -42.47
CA GLN A 56 -20.74 -4.46 -43.19
C GLN A 56 -20.28 -3.31 -42.30
N GLY A 57 -19.94 -2.17 -42.92
CA GLY A 57 -19.60 -0.98 -42.18
C GLY A 57 -19.63 0.26 -43.05
N ALA A 58 -19.75 1.41 -42.40
CA ALA A 58 -19.90 2.71 -43.01
C ALA A 58 -18.83 3.68 -42.51
N VAL A 59 -18.47 4.66 -43.36
CA VAL A 59 -17.51 5.69 -43.03
C VAL A 59 -18.25 6.98 -42.67
N LEU A 60 -18.06 7.49 -41.46
CA LEU A 60 -18.56 8.80 -41.08
C LEU A 60 -17.70 9.88 -41.75
N ALA A 61 -18.10 10.32 -42.94
CA ALA A 61 -17.46 11.42 -43.66
C ALA A 61 -18.07 12.78 -43.24
N ASP A 62 -17.23 13.82 -43.12
CA ASP A 62 -17.64 15.18 -42.72
C ASP A 62 -18.60 15.89 -43.71
N ASN A 63 -18.89 15.30 -44.88
CA ASN A 63 -19.59 15.93 -46.01
C ASN A 63 -20.94 15.26 -46.40
N ASP A 64 -21.81 14.95 -45.43
CA ASP A 64 -23.25 14.63 -45.60
C ASP A 64 -23.65 13.47 -46.56
N ASN A 65 -22.70 12.70 -47.11
CA ASN A 65 -23.00 11.76 -48.21
C ASN A 65 -23.12 10.28 -47.83
N GLU A 66 -23.01 9.90 -46.56
CA GLU A 66 -23.30 8.52 -46.12
C GLU A 66 -24.44 8.48 -45.09
N ASP A 67 -25.62 8.04 -45.53
CA ASP A 67 -26.77 7.73 -44.67
C ASP A 67 -26.49 6.47 -43.83
N VAL A 68 -25.66 6.59 -42.79
CA VAL A 68 -25.33 5.50 -41.87
C VAL A 68 -26.60 4.86 -41.30
N PRO A 69 -27.62 5.61 -40.83
CA PRO A 69 -28.89 5.03 -40.38
C PRO A 69 -29.59 4.21 -41.46
N GLY A 70 -29.61 4.67 -42.72
CA GLY A 70 -30.15 3.93 -43.86
C GLY A 70 -29.40 2.64 -44.15
N GLN A 71 -28.06 2.68 -44.09
CA GLN A 71 -27.22 1.50 -44.27
C GLN A 71 -27.44 0.46 -43.16
N VAL A 72 -27.54 0.88 -41.89
CA VAL A 72 -27.85 -0.03 -40.78
C VAL A 72 -29.25 -0.62 -40.95
N ARG A 73 -30.24 0.18 -41.34
CA ARG A 73 -31.58 -0.33 -41.66
C ARG A 73 -31.54 -1.35 -42.79
N ALA A 74 -30.82 -1.09 -43.88
CA ALA A 74 -30.70 -2.04 -44.99
C ALA A 74 -30.03 -3.36 -44.56
N TRP A 75 -28.95 -3.29 -43.77
CA TRP A 75 -28.25 -4.46 -43.23
C TRP A 75 -29.09 -5.26 -42.22
N SER A 76 -29.99 -4.60 -41.49
CA SER A 76 -30.82 -5.21 -40.45
C SER A 76 -32.25 -5.52 -40.90
N ASP A 77 -32.51 -5.63 -42.20
CA ASP A 77 -33.84 -5.87 -42.77
C ASP A 77 -34.90 -4.87 -42.25
N GLY A 78 -34.52 -3.61 -42.09
CA GLY A 78 -35.34 -2.51 -41.62
C GLY A 78 -35.52 -2.41 -40.10
N SER A 79 -35.01 -3.38 -39.32
CA SER A 79 -35.29 -3.46 -37.88
C SER A 79 -34.44 -2.50 -37.04
N GLY A 80 -33.22 -2.20 -37.46
CA GLY A 80 -32.20 -1.55 -36.63
C GLY A 80 -31.41 -2.54 -35.77
N ALA A 81 -30.49 -2.03 -34.95
CA ALA A 81 -29.57 -2.85 -34.15
C ALA A 81 -30.17 -3.27 -32.79
N ASP A 82 -29.99 -4.54 -32.40
CA ASP A 82 -30.33 -5.09 -31.08
C ASP A 82 -29.49 -4.48 -29.96
N ALA A 83 -28.23 -4.14 -30.28
CA ALA A 83 -27.33 -3.46 -29.39
C ALA A 83 -26.39 -2.52 -30.14
N VAL A 84 -25.96 -1.45 -29.48
CA VAL A 84 -24.94 -0.53 -30.00
C VAL A 84 -23.84 -0.35 -28.96
N ILE A 85 -22.58 -0.53 -29.36
CA ILE A 85 -21.42 -0.39 -28.47
C ILE A 85 -20.54 0.75 -28.98
N ILE A 86 -20.31 1.75 -28.13
CA ILE A 86 -19.60 2.97 -28.48
C ILE A 86 -18.19 2.95 -27.86
N PHE A 87 -17.18 2.71 -28.68
CA PHE A 87 -15.76 2.82 -28.32
C PHE A 87 -15.11 4.13 -28.79
N ALA A 88 -15.84 4.94 -29.56
CA ALA A 88 -15.38 6.26 -29.99
C ALA A 88 -15.02 7.17 -28.79
N GLY A 89 -14.03 8.02 -28.99
CA GLY A 89 -13.72 9.15 -28.11
C GLY A 89 -14.10 10.45 -28.82
N ALA A 90 -15.01 11.24 -28.25
CA ALA A 90 -15.47 12.49 -28.85
C ALA A 90 -15.88 13.50 -27.78
N ASN A 91 -15.59 14.78 -28.01
CA ASN A 91 -16.10 15.89 -27.20
C ASN A 91 -17.51 16.32 -27.66
N SER A 92 -18.32 15.38 -28.16
CA SER A 92 -19.67 15.62 -28.68
C SER A 92 -20.60 14.46 -28.33
N SER A 93 -21.91 14.70 -28.42
CA SER A 93 -22.96 13.69 -28.25
C SER A 93 -23.36 13.00 -29.56
N GLN A 94 -22.73 13.34 -30.68
CA GLN A 94 -23.02 12.72 -31.98
C GLN A 94 -22.93 11.19 -31.96
N PRO A 95 -21.94 10.54 -31.29
CA PRO A 95 -21.91 9.08 -31.24
C PRO A 95 -23.11 8.46 -30.51
N ILE A 96 -23.63 9.12 -29.47
CA ILE A 96 -24.79 8.61 -28.72
C ILE A 96 -26.11 8.90 -29.45
N GLU A 97 -26.20 10.04 -30.14
CA GLU A 97 -27.33 10.38 -31.02
C GLU A 97 -27.43 9.38 -32.17
N LEU A 98 -26.32 9.10 -32.87
CA LEU A 98 -26.26 8.08 -33.92
C LEU A 98 -26.63 6.70 -33.36
N ALA A 99 -26.10 6.33 -32.18
CA ALA A 99 -26.44 5.06 -31.54
C ALA A 99 -27.93 4.92 -31.27
N ALA A 100 -28.59 5.97 -30.77
CA ALA A 100 -30.02 5.98 -30.53
C ALA A 100 -30.83 5.94 -31.84
N GLU A 101 -30.33 6.56 -32.90
CA GLU A 101 -30.99 6.55 -34.21
C GLU A 101 -30.97 5.17 -34.88
N VAL A 102 -29.82 4.49 -34.89
CA VAL A 102 -29.65 3.18 -35.54
C VAL A 102 -30.17 2.00 -34.70
N ALA A 103 -30.39 2.22 -33.41
CA ALA A 103 -30.97 1.24 -32.50
C ALA A 103 -32.44 0.94 -32.82
N ARG A 104 -32.84 -0.32 -32.66
CA ARG A 104 -34.26 -0.71 -32.68
C ARG A 104 -34.96 -0.39 -31.37
N GLN A 105 -36.30 -0.51 -31.34
CA GLN A 105 -37.05 -0.45 -30.09
C GLN A 105 -36.60 -1.57 -29.12
N GLY A 106 -36.33 -1.22 -27.87
CA GLY A 106 -35.86 -2.09 -26.81
C GLY A 106 -34.36 -2.41 -26.84
N ALA A 107 -33.58 -1.74 -27.70
CA ALA A 107 -32.15 -2.01 -27.85
C ALA A 107 -31.31 -1.57 -26.64
N ARG A 108 -30.13 -2.18 -26.52
CA ARG A 108 -29.16 -1.95 -25.43
C ARG A 108 -27.94 -1.20 -25.93
N LEU A 109 -27.62 -0.08 -25.30
CA LEU A 109 -26.50 0.78 -25.64
C LEU A 109 -25.43 0.66 -24.54
N ALA A 110 -24.21 0.30 -24.91
CA ALA A 110 -23.06 0.25 -24.00
C ALA A 110 -22.00 1.28 -24.41
N VAL A 111 -21.56 2.12 -23.47
CA VAL A 111 -20.68 3.25 -23.76
C VAL A 111 -19.36 3.15 -22.98
N PRO A 112 -18.44 2.25 -23.37
CA PRO A 112 -17.09 2.21 -22.81
C PRO A 112 -16.19 3.39 -23.26
N GLY A 113 -16.49 4.01 -24.40
CA GLY A 113 -15.75 5.17 -24.93
C GLY A 113 -16.02 6.46 -24.16
N MET A 114 -15.14 7.45 -24.32
CA MET A 114 -15.29 8.77 -23.71
C MET A 114 -16.08 9.69 -24.65
N VAL A 115 -17.39 9.84 -24.42
CA VAL A 115 -18.29 10.70 -25.20
C VAL A 115 -19.17 11.56 -24.28
N ASP A 116 -19.66 12.70 -24.79
CA ASP A 116 -20.62 13.52 -24.05
C ASP A 116 -22.01 12.86 -24.05
N LEU A 117 -22.62 12.70 -22.88
CA LEU A 117 -23.87 11.93 -22.69
C LEU A 117 -25.10 12.82 -22.61
N LYS A 118 -25.30 13.72 -23.57
CA LYS A 118 -26.55 14.47 -23.72
C LYS A 118 -27.56 13.58 -24.45
N LEU A 119 -28.48 13.00 -23.69
CA LEU A 119 -29.48 12.08 -24.22
C LEU A 119 -30.70 12.84 -24.76
N ASP A 120 -31.09 12.56 -26.01
CA ASP A 120 -32.38 12.99 -26.51
C ASP A 120 -33.50 12.17 -25.86
N ARG A 121 -34.27 12.82 -24.99
CA ARG A 121 -35.33 12.15 -24.23
C ARG A 121 -36.36 11.49 -25.14
N ARG A 122 -36.69 12.09 -26.29
CA ARG A 122 -37.74 11.59 -27.17
C ARG A 122 -37.29 10.29 -27.85
N GLN A 123 -36.09 10.24 -28.40
CA GLN A 123 -35.54 9.03 -29.02
C GLN A 123 -35.43 7.88 -28.01
N PHE A 124 -34.94 8.14 -26.80
CA PHE A 124 -34.82 7.12 -25.76
C PHE A 124 -36.18 6.64 -25.25
N PHE A 125 -37.16 7.55 -25.13
CA PHE A 125 -38.51 7.22 -24.68
C PHE A 125 -39.28 6.43 -25.75
N ASP A 126 -39.32 6.91 -26.99
CA ASP A 126 -40.10 6.31 -28.08
C ASP A 126 -39.63 4.88 -28.41
N LYS A 127 -38.34 4.60 -28.22
CA LYS A 127 -37.73 3.28 -28.45
C LYS A 127 -37.49 2.47 -27.18
N GLU A 128 -37.80 2.98 -25.99
CA GLU A 128 -37.48 2.34 -24.70
C GLU A 128 -36.02 1.83 -24.60
N LEU A 129 -35.07 2.69 -24.98
CA LEU A 129 -33.65 2.30 -25.02
C LEU A 129 -33.05 2.14 -23.63
N LYS A 130 -32.17 1.15 -23.48
CA LYS A 130 -31.39 0.92 -22.25
C LYS A 130 -29.96 1.39 -22.44
N LEU A 131 -29.43 2.18 -21.52
CA LEU A 131 -28.05 2.66 -21.56
C LEU A 131 -27.24 2.11 -20.37
N ILE A 132 -26.02 1.66 -20.64
CA ILE A 132 -25.04 1.30 -19.61
C ILE A 132 -23.66 1.91 -19.91
N VAL A 133 -23.04 2.48 -18.88
CA VAL A 133 -21.64 2.92 -18.90
C VAL A 133 -20.82 1.88 -18.14
N PRO A 134 -20.14 0.95 -18.84
CA PRO A 134 -19.43 -0.15 -18.18
C PRO A 134 -18.19 0.32 -17.42
N ARG A 135 -17.98 -0.21 -16.21
CA ARG A 135 -16.73 -0.03 -15.45
C ARG A 135 -15.61 -0.88 -16.07
N SER A 136 -14.60 -0.24 -16.66
CA SER A 136 -13.32 -0.81 -17.15
C SER A 136 -13.36 -2.32 -17.48
N ALA A 137 -12.47 -3.13 -16.88
CA ALA A 137 -12.36 -4.58 -17.11
C ALA A 137 -13.46 -5.42 -16.40
N GLY A 138 -14.41 -4.77 -15.73
CA GLY A 138 -15.53 -5.41 -15.02
C GLY A 138 -15.31 -5.54 -13.51
N PRO A 139 -16.11 -6.41 -12.85
CA PRO A 139 -16.01 -6.69 -11.41
C PRO A 139 -14.59 -7.08 -10.98
N GLY A 140 -14.16 -6.56 -9.84
CA GLY A 140 -12.81 -6.72 -9.28
C GLY A 140 -11.91 -5.51 -9.47
N ILE A 141 -12.07 -4.73 -10.55
CA ILE A 141 -11.30 -3.48 -10.68
C ILE A 141 -11.76 -2.47 -9.63
N TYR A 142 -10.79 -1.80 -8.99
CA TYR A 142 -11.00 -0.87 -7.87
C TYR A 142 -11.45 -1.52 -6.57
N ASP A 143 -11.34 -2.85 -6.44
CA ASP A 143 -11.55 -3.57 -5.20
C ASP A 143 -10.20 -4.08 -4.67
N PRO A 144 -9.66 -3.50 -3.57
CA PRO A 144 -8.38 -3.92 -3.00
C PRO A 144 -8.34 -5.40 -2.58
N GLN A 145 -9.47 -5.99 -2.16
CA GLN A 145 -9.50 -7.41 -1.81
C GLN A 145 -9.23 -8.29 -3.04
N TYR A 146 -9.70 -7.84 -4.20
CA TYR A 146 -9.48 -8.52 -5.46
C TYR A 146 -8.09 -8.23 -6.04
N GLU A 147 -7.71 -6.95 -6.15
CA GLU A 147 -6.50 -6.51 -6.86
C GLU A 147 -5.21 -6.73 -6.05
N GLU A 148 -5.26 -6.48 -4.73
CA GLU A 148 -4.07 -6.52 -3.87
C GLU A 148 -3.98 -7.83 -3.11
N MET A 149 -5.10 -8.32 -2.58
CA MET A 149 -5.13 -9.57 -1.79
C MET A 149 -5.35 -10.83 -2.62
N GLY A 150 -5.61 -10.71 -3.93
CA GLY A 150 -5.82 -11.84 -4.83
C GLY A 150 -7.07 -12.67 -4.53
N ARG A 151 -8.06 -12.11 -3.82
CA ARG A 151 -9.31 -12.79 -3.47
C ARG A 151 -10.34 -12.61 -4.58
N ASP A 152 -10.49 -13.64 -5.41
CA ASP A 152 -11.47 -13.63 -6.50
C ASP A 152 -12.92 -13.73 -5.96
N TYR A 153 -13.88 -13.24 -6.72
CA TYR A 153 -15.30 -13.29 -6.36
C TYR A 153 -15.85 -14.71 -6.52
N PRO A 154 -16.76 -15.17 -5.65
CA PRO A 154 -17.31 -16.51 -5.79
C PRO A 154 -18.04 -16.68 -7.12
N LEU A 155 -17.63 -17.71 -7.86
CA LEU A 155 -18.10 -18.00 -9.22
C LEU A 155 -19.64 -18.02 -9.38
N PRO A 156 -20.45 -18.55 -8.43
CA PRO A 156 -21.90 -18.56 -8.56
C PRO A 156 -22.56 -17.18 -8.57
N TYR A 157 -21.93 -16.16 -7.97
CA TYR A 157 -22.51 -14.81 -7.86
C TYR A 157 -21.94 -13.84 -8.90
N VAL A 158 -20.65 -13.99 -9.24
CA VAL A 158 -19.99 -13.14 -10.22
C VAL A 158 -19.28 -14.01 -11.24
N ARG A 159 -19.94 -14.32 -12.36
CA ARG A 159 -19.37 -15.21 -13.37
C ARG A 159 -18.10 -14.65 -14.03
N TRP A 160 -18.08 -13.34 -14.27
CA TRP A 160 -17.07 -12.65 -15.08
C TRP A 160 -16.40 -11.52 -14.28
N THR A 161 -15.28 -11.85 -13.66
CA THR A 161 -14.35 -10.87 -13.06
C THR A 161 -13.33 -10.41 -14.09
N ALA A 162 -12.54 -9.38 -13.75
CA ALA A 162 -11.47 -8.86 -14.63
C ALA A 162 -10.50 -9.96 -15.10
N GLN A 163 -10.09 -10.87 -14.21
CA GLN A 163 -9.21 -12.00 -14.52
C GLN A 163 -9.89 -12.97 -15.48
N ARG A 164 -11.13 -13.38 -15.19
CA ARG A 164 -11.87 -14.33 -16.04
C ARG A 164 -12.18 -13.76 -17.43
N ASN A 165 -12.36 -12.43 -17.53
CA ASN A 165 -12.45 -11.74 -18.82
C ASN A 165 -11.13 -11.83 -19.59
N MET A 166 -9.99 -11.63 -18.92
CA MET A 166 -8.67 -11.78 -19.52
C MET A 166 -8.40 -13.23 -19.95
N ASP A 167 -8.69 -14.21 -19.10
CA ASP A 167 -8.52 -15.63 -19.41
C ASP A 167 -9.31 -16.03 -20.66
N GLU A 168 -10.56 -15.56 -20.77
CA GLU A 168 -11.40 -15.84 -21.93
C GLU A 168 -10.89 -15.15 -23.19
N PHE A 169 -10.43 -13.90 -23.09
CA PHE A 169 -9.77 -13.22 -24.21
C PHE A 169 -8.54 -14.00 -24.69
N LEU A 170 -7.67 -14.43 -23.78
CA LEU A 170 -6.50 -15.25 -24.10
C LEU A 170 -6.88 -16.58 -24.73
N ARG A 171 -7.96 -17.22 -24.25
CA ARG A 171 -8.51 -18.44 -24.87
C ARG A 171 -8.98 -18.19 -26.30
N MET A 172 -9.64 -17.06 -26.57
CA MET A 172 -10.08 -16.66 -27.90
C MET A 172 -8.90 -16.31 -28.84
N VAL A 173 -7.80 -15.80 -28.30
CA VAL A 173 -6.56 -15.62 -29.09
C VAL A 173 -5.94 -16.99 -29.39
N ALA A 174 -5.79 -17.85 -28.39
CA ALA A 174 -5.17 -19.17 -28.53
C ALA A 174 -5.92 -20.09 -29.51
N ASN A 175 -7.25 -19.96 -29.62
CA ASN A 175 -8.06 -20.73 -30.56
C ASN A 175 -8.26 -20.04 -31.93
N GLY A 176 -7.59 -18.91 -32.16
CA GLY A 176 -7.65 -18.17 -33.43
C GLY A 176 -8.96 -17.42 -33.70
N LYS A 177 -9.83 -17.26 -32.69
CA LYS A 177 -11.04 -16.42 -32.81
C LYS A 177 -10.74 -14.93 -32.72
N ILE A 178 -9.61 -14.56 -32.14
CA ILE A 178 -9.09 -13.19 -32.15
C ILE A 178 -7.68 -13.23 -32.74
N SER A 179 -7.49 -12.49 -33.82
CA SER A 179 -6.19 -12.23 -34.43
C SER A 179 -5.70 -10.85 -34.05
N VAL A 180 -4.52 -10.80 -33.42
CA VAL A 180 -3.90 -9.54 -32.97
C VAL A 180 -2.85 -9.02 -33.97
N ASP A 181 -2.33 -9.87 -34.86
CA ASP A 181 -1.30 -9.45 -35.81
C ASP A 181 -1.78 -8.34 -36.76
N PRO A 182 -3.00 -8.39 -37.34
CA PRO A 182 -3.48 -7.35 -38.25
C PRO A 182 -3.72 -5.99 -37.59
N ILE A 183 -3.88 -5.95 -36.26
CA ILE A 183 -4.08 -4.71 -35.50
C ILE A 183 -2.76 -4.10 -35.01
N ILE A 184 -1.64 -4.82 -35.11
CA ILE A 184 -0.30 -4.32 -34.78
C ILE A 184 0.25 -3.56 -35.99
N THR A 185 0.22 -2.24 -35.91
CA THR A 185 0.71 -1.35 -36.98
C THR A 185 2.19 -1.03 -36.86
N HIS A 186 2.72 -0.94 -35.63
CA HIS A 186 4.09 -0.53 -35.37
C HIS A 186 4.71 -1.34 -34.23
N ARG A 187 6.00 -1.64 -34.36
CA ARG A 187 6.85 -2.16 -33.28
C ARG A 187 8.08 -1.27 -33.15
N TYR A 188 8.34 -0.84 -31.92
CA TYR A 188 9.55 -0.11 -31.55
C TYR A 188 10.34 -0.92 -30.53
N ALA A 189 11.66 -0.78 -30.52
CA ALA A 189 12.44 -1.23 -29.37
C ALA A 189 12.11 -0.34 -28.16
N ILE A 190 12.25 -0.85 -26.93
CA ILE A 190 11.97 -0.05 -25.72
C ILE A 190 12.85 1.21 -25.64
N GLU A 191 14.06 1.17 -26.21
CA GLU A 191 14.98 2.29 -26.32
C GLU A 191 14.42 3.44 -27.20
N GLU A 192 13.50 3.11 -28.10
CA GLU A 192 12.83 4.05 -29.02
C GLU A 192 11.46 4.47 -28.51
N ALA A 193 11.11 4.19 -27.25
CA ALA A 193 9.78 4.45 -26.70
C ALA A 193 9.31 5.91 -26.91
N LEU A 194 10.22 6.89 -26.81
CA LEU A 194 9.87 8.30 -27.05
C LEU A 194 9.36 8.54 -28.48
N GLN A 195 9.91 7.84 -29.48
CA GLN A 195 9.44 7.94 -30.86
C GLN A 195 8.06 7.30 -31.03
N ALA A 196 7.82 6.17 -30.35
CA ALA A 196 6.51 5.52 -30.30
C ALA A 196 5.45 6.45 -29.68
N TYR A 197 5.78 7.13 -28.59
CA TYR A 197 4.90 8.14 -27.99
C TYR A 197 4.68 9.34 -28.92
N ASP A 198 5.73 9.85 -29.56
CA ASP A 198 5.63 10.95 -30.52
C ASP A 198 4.69 10.62 -31.69
N LEU A 199 4.74 9.38 -32.21
CA LEU A 199 3.82 8.90 -33.25
C LEU A 199 2.35 8.99 -32.80
N VAL A 200 2.05 8.54 -31.58
CA VAL A 200 0.69 8.54 -31.03
C VAL A 200 0.24 9.97 -30.68
N TYR A 201 1.13 10.80 -30.16
CA TYR A 201 0.78 12.12 -29.61
C TYR A 201 0.70 13.22 -30.68
N LYS A 202 1.60 13.21 -31.67
CA LYS A 202 1.62 14.22 -32.74
C LYS A 202 0.44 14.06 -33.70
N GLY A 203 -0.23 12.92 -33.66
CA GLY A 203 -1.33 12.62 -34.57
C GLY A 203 -0.85 12.42 -36.00
N GLY A 204 -1.74 11.91 -36.83
CA GLY A 204 -1.42 11.36 -38.14
C GLY A 204 -1.98 9.94 -38.20
N GLY A 205 -2.91 9.70 -39.11
CA GLY A 205 -3.56 8.39 -39.25
C GLY A 205 -2.57 7.25 -39.49
N GLY A 206 -3.08 6.01 -39.52
CA GLY A 206 -2.27 4.84 -39.86
C GLY A 206 -1.62 4.10 -38.68
N HIS A 207 -1.94 4.45 -37.44
CA HIS A 207 -1.55 3.67 -36.25
C HIS A 207 -2.78 3.15 -35.49
N ILE A 208 -2.73 1.88 -35.05
CA ILE A 208 -3.79 1.21 -34.27
C ILE A 208 -3.16 0.59 -33.02
N GLY A 209 -2.41 -0.51 -33.20
CA GLY A 209 -1.58 -1.12 -32.17
C GLY A 209 -0.12 -0.70 -32.35
N VAL A 210 0.46 -0.11 -31.31
CA VAL A 210 1.90 0.21 -31.23
C VAL A 210 2.49 -0.59 -30.10
N LEU A 211 3.43 -1.48 -30.40
CA LEU A 211 4.05 -2.36 -29.41
C LEU A 211 5.48 -1.95 -29.11
N LEU A 212 5.82 -1.95 -27.82
CA LEU A 212 7.20 -1.84 -27.35
C LEU A 212 7.78 -3.24 -27.15
N SER A 213 8.88 -3.50 -27.85
CA SER A 213 9.58 -4.77 -27.79
C SER A 213 10.73 -4.65 -26.80
N TYR A 214 10.70 -5.50 -25.78
CA TYR A 214 11.78 -5.63 -24.82
C TYR A 214 12.70 -6.75 -25.32
N GLN A 215 14.00 -6.50 -25.40
CA GLN A 215 14.93 -7.61 -25.57
C GLN A 215 14.81 -8.49 -24.34
N ALA A 216 14.51 -9.77 -24.55
CA ALA A 216 14.53 -10.79 -23.50
C ALA A 216 15.97 -11.00 -23.03
N LYS A 217 16.48 -10.07 -22.23
CA LYS A 217 17.63 -10.34 -21.38
C LYS A 217 17.10 -11.16 -20.22
N PRO A 218 17.67 -12.34 -19.91
CA PRO A 218 17.35 -13.01 -18.67
C PRO A 218 17.64 -12.00 -17.54
N VAL A 219 16.60 -11.51 -16.89
CA VAL A 219 16.72 -10.60 -15.77
C VAL A 219 17.28 -11.45 -14.63
N SER A 220 18.60 -11.47 -14.51
CA SER A 220 19.27 -12.29 -13.49
C SER A 220 19.32 -11.60 -12.12
N ARG A 221 18.99 -10.31 -12.04
CA ARG A 221 19.01 -9.53 -10.79
C ARG A 221 17.91 -8.45 -10.77
N ALA A 222 17.22 -8.33 -9.64
CA ALA A 222 16.24 -7.29 -9.30
C ALA A 222 16.89 -6.02 -8.73
N THR A 223 18.23 -5.96 -8.71
CA THR A 223 19.03 -4.81 -8.26
C THR A 223 19.69 -4.06 -9.42
N VAL A 224 19.77 -2.74 -9.27
CA VAL A 224 20.36 -1.81 -10.23
C VAL A 224 21.39 -0.95 -9.50
N ALA A 225 22.62 -0.91 -10.01
CA ALA A 225 23.65 0.00 -9.51
C ALA A 225 23.27 1.45 -9.84
N VAL A 226 23.33 2.32 -8.83
CA VAL A 226 22.96 3.75 -8.95
C VAL A 226 24.20 4.62 -9.04
N LYS A 227 25.22 4.29 -8.25
CA LYS A 227 26.57 4.83 -8.42
C LYS A 227 27.47 3.73 -9.01
N PRO A 228 28.45 4.07 -9.86
CA PRO A 228 29.52 3.12 -10.17
C PRO A 228 30.09 2.65 -8.84
N ALA A 229 30.26 1.34 -8.65
CA ALA A 229 30.96 0.80 -7.49
C ALA A 229 32.33 1.46 -7.44
N THR A 230 32.49 2.51 -6.64
CA THR A 230 33.79 3.06 -6.35
C THR A 230 34.51 1.94 -5.65
N LYS A 231 35.55 1.37 -6.27
CA LYS A 231 36.50 0.46 -5.62
C LYS A 231 36.73 1.04 -4.23
N SER A 232 36.32 0.29 -3.20
CA SER A 232 36.27 0.78 -1.83
C SER A 232 37.54 1.59 -1.53
N ALA A 233 37.41 2.90 -1.41
CA ALA A 233 38.43 3.67 -0.73
C ALA A 233 38.43 3.09 0.68
N GLY A 234 39.50 2.34 1.01
CA GLY A 234 39.63 1.42 2.14
C GLY A 234 38.51 1.48 3.17
N HIS A 235 37.70 0.42 3.24
CA HIS A 235 36.77 0.19 4.34
C HIS A 235 37.49 0.48 5.66
N THR A 236 37.09 1.53 6.36
CA THR A 236 37.51 1.72 7.75
C THR A 236 36.82 0.61 8.54
N ALA A 237 37.60 -0.37 8.99
CA ALA A 237 37.11 -1.48 9.80
C ALA A 237 36.19 -0.95 10.90
N GLY A 238 34.95 -1.44 10.96
CA GLY A 238 33.93 -1.03 11.93
C GLY A 238 32.94 0.06 11.48
N THR A 239 32.95 0.49 10.21
CA THR A 239 31.92 1.42 9.68
C THR A 239 30.68 0.64 9.23
N PRO A 240 29.49 0.82 9.86
CA PRO A 240 28.28 0.08 9.49
C PRO A 240 27.90 0.26 8.02
N GLN A 241 27.59 -0.86 7.37
CA GLN A 241 27.19 -0.94 5.97
C GLN A 241 25.67 -1.19 5.89
N VAL A 242 24.94 -0.16 5.48
CA VAL A 242 23.52 -0.03 5.78
C VAL A 242 22.64 -0.28 4.56
N GLY A 243 21.74 -1.25 4.69
CA GLY A 243 20.62 -1.45 3.80
C GLY A 243 19.33 -0.81 4.33
N LEU A 244 18.50 -0.29 3.44
CA LEU A 244 17.17 0.24 3.76
C LEU A 244 16.08 -0.57 3.07
N ILE A 245 15.15 -1.14 3.84
CA ILE A 245 14.00 -1.89 3.35
C ILE A 245 12.74 -1.08 3.66
N GLY A 246 12.06 -0.62 2.61
CA GLY A 246 10.95 0.32 2.71
C GLY A 246 11.41 1.78 2.72
N ALA A 247 10.73 2.62 1.93
CA ALA A 247 10.98 4.05 1.87
C ALA A 247 9.65 4.81 1.83
N GLY A 248 8.83 4.56 2.87
CA GLY A 248 7.55 5.22 3.07
C GLY A 248 7.71 6.73 3.38
N LEU A 249 6.58 7.42 3.57
CA LEU A 249 6.59 8.86 3.85
C LEU A 249 7.41 9.19 5.10
N PHE A 250 7.23 8.43 6.19
CA PHE A 250 7.98 8.63 7.43
C PHE A 250 9.50 8.52 7.22
N THR A 251 9.95 7.43 6.58
CA THR A 251 11.36 7.18 6.27
C THR A 251 11.95 8.32 5.43
N LYS A 252 11.24 8.76 4.39
CA LYS A 252 11.66 9.86 3.51
C LYS A 252 11.72 11.21 4.22
N SER A 253 10.79 11.48 5.13
CA SER A 253 10.70 12.77 5.82
C SER A 253 11.56 12.87 7.08
N ILE A 254 11.85 11.75 7.75
CA ILE A 254 12.50 11.74 9.07
C ILE A 254 13.84 11.02 9.04
N LEU A 255 13.87 9.73 8.68
CA LEU A 255 15.07 8.90 8.82
C LEU A 255 16.14 9.23 7.77
N LEU A 256 15.77 9.29 6.49
CA LEU A 256 16.71 9.56 5.39
C LEU A 256 17.48 10.89 5.55
N PRO A 257 16.84 12.01 5.94
CA PRO A 257 17.56 13.25 6.23
C PRO A 257 18.58 13.15 7.38
N ILE A 258 18.37 12.25 8.35
CA ILE A 258 19.30 11.99 9.46
C ILE A 258 20.44 11.11 8.97
N LEU A 259 20.12 9.96 8.36
CA LEU A 259 21.09 9.00 7.82
C LEU A 259 22.07 9.66 6.86
N LYS A 260 21.57 10.50 5.93
CA LYS A 260 22.41 11.23 4.97
C LYS A 260 23.44 12.16 5.63
N LYS A 261 23.21 12.59 6.88
CA LYS A 261 24.09 13.49 7.63
C LYS A 261 25.04 12.73 8.57
N MET A 262 24.85 11.43 8.74
CA MET A 262 25.75 10.58 9.53
C MET A 262 26.99 10.30 8.68
N GLY A 263 28.16 10.69 9.19
CA GLY A 263 29.44 10.53 8.49
C GLY A 263 30.17 9.23 8.85
N ASP A 264 29.57 8.42 9.71
CA ASP A 264 30.11 7.21 10.33
C ASP A 264 29.34 5.94 9.89
N ILE A 265 28.60 6.01 8.79
CA ILE A 265 27.89 4.90 8.15
C ILE A 265 28.04 4.96 6.62
N GLU A 266 27.84 3.84 5.94
CA GLU A 266 27.77 3.79 4.48
C GLU A 266 26.38 3.31 4.03
N LEU A 267 25.75 4.02 3.08
CA LEU A 267 24.44 3.65 2.54
C LEU A 267 24.60 2.76 1.31
N CYS A 268 24.51 1.44 1.50
CA CYS A 268 24.73 0.45 0.45
C CYS A 268 23.52 0.33 -0.49
N GLY A 269 22.44 -0.28 -0.01
CA GLY A 269 21.28 -0.65 -0.81
C GLY A 269 19.98 -0.05 -0.29
N VAL A 270 19.06 0.31 -1.18
CA VAL A 270 17.67 0.61 -0.83
C VAL A 270 16.70 -0.22 -1.65
N VAL A 271 15.76 -0.87 -0.95
CA VAL A 271 14.70 -1.68 -1.55
C VAL A 271 13.33 -1.09 -1.23
N THR A 272 12.47 -1.01 -2.24
CA THR A 272 11.06 -0.63 -2.08
C THR A 272 10.17 -1.50 -2.96
N ALA A 273 8.86 -1.52 -2.72
CA ALA A 273 7.91 -2.32 -3.51
C ALA A 273 7.91 -2.01 -5.03
N SER A 274 8.44 -0.85 -5.47
CA SER A 274 8.58 -0.52 -6.89
C SER A 274 10.01 -0.09 -7.24
N GLY A 275 10.55 -0.60 -8.35
CA GLY A 275 11.90 -0.24 -8.80
C GLY A 275 12.09 1.26 -9.07
N TYR A 276 11.05 1.95 -9.55
CA TYR A 276 11.07 3.40 -9.78
C TYR A 276 11.27 4.19 -8.48
N THR A 277 10.51 3.87 -7.43
CA THR A 277 10.63 4.55 -6.14
C THR A 277 11.99 4.28 -5.51
N ALA A 278 12.47 3.03 -5.59
CA ALA A 278 13.79 2.65 -5.08
C ALA A 278 14.90 3.46 -5.74
N ARG A 279 14.88 3.59 -7.07
CA ARG A 279 15.86 4.38 -7.82
C ARG A 279 15.84 5.86 -7.43
N HIS A 280 14.67 6.48 -7.36
CA HIS A 280 14.55 7.88 -6.96
C HIS A 280 15.12 8.13 -5.55
N VAL A 281 14.81 7.25 -4.60
CA VAL A 281 15.32 7.34 -3.22
C VAL A 281 16.84 7.15 -3.20
N ALA A 282 17.36 6.20 -3.95
CA ALA A 282 18.78 5.93 -4.02
C ALA A 282 19.59 7.12 -4.55
N GLU A 283 19.21 7.66 -5.70
CA GLU A 283 19.89 8.79 -6.35
C GLU A 283 19.89 10.03 -5.43
N ARG A 284 18.76 10.34 -4.79
CA ARG A 284 18.61 11.54 -3.95
C ARG A 284 19.40 11.48 -2.63
N ASN A 285 19.55 10.27 -2.07
CA ASN A 285 20.12 10.07 -0.75
C ASN A 285 21.54 9.48 -0.79
N GLY A 286 22.00 9.05 -1.95
CA GLY A 286 23.37 8.65 -2.18
C GLY A 286 23.66 7.16 -1.96
N PHE A 287 22.64 6.29 -2.03
CA PHE A 287 22.83 4.84 -1.98
C PHE A 287 23.67 4.33 -3.16
N GLN A 288 24.39 3.23 -2.96
CA GLN A 288 25.22 2.60 -3.99
C GLN A 288 24.37 1.84 -5.03
N TYR A 289 23.34 1.13 -4.57
CA TYR A 289 22.40 0.40 -5.44
C TYR A 289 20.96 0.48 -4.92
N CYS A 290 20.01 0.10 -5.79
CA CYS A 290 18.60 -0.01 -5.45
C CYS A 290 17.97 -1.28 -6.00
N GLY A 291 16.87 -1.75 -5.42
CA GLY A 291 16.14 -2.91 -5.93
C GLY A 291 14.67 -2.95 -5.52
N SER A 292 13.99 -4.02 -5.92
CA SER A 292 12.60 -4.31 -5.52
C SER A 292 12.42 -5.61 -4.75
N ASP A 293 13.49 -6.38 -4.56
CA ASP A 293 13.51 -7.58 -3.73
C ASP A 293 14.45 -7.37 -2.53
N TYR A 294 13.93 -7.54 -1.32
CA TYR A 294 14.72 -7.33 -0.11
C TYR A 294 15.66 -8.51 0.16
N GLN A 295 15.37 -9.71 -0.37
CA GLN A 295 16.24 -10.87 -0.22
C GLN A 295 17.61 -10.62 -0.85
N GLU A 296 17.67 -9.99 -2.03
CA GLU A 296 18.94 -9.61 -2.66
C GLU A 296 19.77 -8.65 -1.80
N LEU A 297 19.12 -7.76 -1.03
CA LEU A 297 19.82 -6.86 -0.10
C LEU A 297 20.32 -7.62 1.13
N LEU A 298 19.55 -8.58 1.64
CA LEU A 298 19.98 -9.43 2.76
C LEU A 298 21.11 -10.40 2.37
N ASP A 299 21.16 -10.82 1.11
CA ASP A 299 22.22 -11.68 0.57
C ASP A 299 23.52 -10.93 0.26
N ASP A 300 23.54 -9.59 0.26
CA ASP A 300 24.76 -8.82 0.06
C ASP A 300 25.70 -9.01 1.26
N PRO A 301 26.90 -9.62 1.07
CA PRO A 301 27.84 -9.83 2.16
C PRO A 301 28.45 -8.53 2.69
N ASN A 302 28.36 -7.42 1.95
CA ASN A 302 28.85 -6.13 2.40
C ASN A 302 27.88 -5.43 3.34
N VAL A 303 26.57 -5.70 3.26
CA VAL A 303 25.58 -5.11 4.17
C VAL A 303 25.64 -5.83 5.52
N ASP A 304 25.86 -5.12 6.61
CA ASP A 304 25.85 -5.68 7.97
C ASP A 304 24.61 -5.28 8.77
N SER A 305 23.96 -4.19 8.38
CA SER A 305 22.85 -3.59 9.13
C SER A 305 21.70 -3.25 8.20
N VAL A 306 20.46 -3.51 8.62
CA VAL A 306 19.27 -3.19 7.85
C VAL A 306 18.27 -2.36 8.66
N LEU A 307 17.70 -1.35 8.01
CA LEU A 307 16.59 -0.56 8.53
C LEU A 307 15.30 -1.03 7.84
N ILE A 308 14.39 -1.65 8.58
CA ILE A 308 13.09 -2.12 8.12
C ILE A 308 12.04 -1.08 8.49
N THR A 309 11.47 -0.41 7.48
CA THR A 309 10.53 0.70 7.65
C THR A 309 9.29 0.53 6.75
N THR A 310 8.76 -0.69 6.76
CA THR A 310 7.65 -1.15 5.91
C THR A 310 6.30 -1.04 6.64
N ARG A 311 5.24 -1.67 6.10
CA ARG A 311 3.98 -1.89 6.83
C ARG A 311 4.21 -2.92 7.95
N HIS A 312 3.34 -2.91 8.97
CA HIS A 312 3.60 -3.61 10.23
C HIS A 312 3.59 -5.15 10.07
N ASP A 313 2.74 -5.67 9.17
CA ASP A 313 2.67 -7.10 8.82
C ASP A 313 3.99 -7.65 8.26
N LEU A 314 4.79 -6.81 7.62
CA LEU A 314 6.07 -7.19 7.02
C LEU A 314 7.25 -7.15 8.00
N HIS A 315 7.09 -6.54 9.18
CA HIS A 315 8.19 -6.36 10.13
C HIS A 315 8.78 -7.69 10.60
N VAL A 316 7.94 -8.62 11.04
CA VAL A 316 8.38 -9.92 11.57
C VAL A 316 9.08 -10.77 10.51
N PRO A 317 8.48 -11.08 9.34
CA PRO A 317 9.16 -11.92 8.35
C PRO A 317 10.49 -11.31 7.86
N MET A 318 10.55 -9.99 7.68
CA MET A 318 11.79 -9.32 7.25
C MET A 318 12.85 -9.29 8.36
N THR A 319 12.44 -9.12 9.63
CA THR A 319 13.37 -9.14 10.77
C THR A 319 13.98 -10.52 10.95
N ILE A 320 13.16 -11.57 10.89
CA ILE A 320 13.64 -12.97 10.99
C ILE A 320 14.62 -13.27 9.86
N ALA A 321 14.25 -12.98 8.61
CA ALA A 321 15.12 -13.21 7.46
C ALA A 321 16.46 -12.46 7.57
N ALA A 322 16.44 -11.22 8.09
CA ALA A 322 17.67 -10.46 8.31
C ALA A 322 18.56 -11.07 9.40
N LEU A 323 17.98 -11.53 10.51
CA LEU A 323 18.70 -12.20 11.59
C LEU A 323 19.32 -13.52 11.14
N GLU A 324 18.60 -14.31 10.33
CA GLU A 324 19.09 -15.56 9.74
C GLU A 324 20.32 -15.33 8.84
N LYS A 325 20.41 -14.14 8.23
CA LYS A 325 21.57 -13.70 7.43
C LYS A 325 22.66 -13.01 8.27
N GLY A 326 22.52 -13.02 9.60
CA GLY A 326 23.48 -12.44 10.54
C GLY A 326 23.51 -10.91 10.55
N LYS A 327 22.47 -10.23 10.04
CA LYS A 327 22.41 -8.77 9.99
C LYS A 327 21.96 -8.18 11.32
N HIS A 328 22.43 -6.98 11.65
CA HIS A 328 21.85 -6.14 12.68
C HIS A 328 20.57 -5.48 12.14
N VAL A 329 19.52 -5.44 12.95
CA VAL A 329 18.19 -4.99 12.51
C VAL A 329 17.74 -3.79 13.31
N PHE A 330 17.48 -2.69 12.63
CA PHE A 330 16.60 -1.64 13.11
C PHE A 330 15.22 -1.87 12.47
N VAL A 331 14.19 -2.08 13.27
CA VAL A 331 12.81 -2.27 12.77
C VAL A 331 11.92 -1.19 13.34
N GLU A 332 11.16 -0.51 12.48
CA GLU A 332 10.17 0.44 12.95
C GLU A 332 9.11 -0.23 13.82
N LYS A 333 8.47 0.54 14.70
CA LYS A 333 7.43 0.00 15.58
C LYS A 333 6.12 -0.24 14.81
N PRO A 334 5.30 -1.22 15.22
CA PRO A 334 5.52 -2.18 16.29
C PRO A 334 6.43 -3.33 15.84
N LEU A 335 7.03 -4.05 16.80
CA LEU A 335 7.86 -5.22 16.47
C LEU A 335 7.02 -6.34 15.84
N ALA A 336 5.81 -6.57 16.34
CA ALA A 336 4.88 -7.58 15.86
C ALA A 336 3.42 -7.15 16.06
N THR A 337 2.52 -7.71 15.27
CA THR A 337 1.06 -7.45 15.35
C THR A 337 0.29 -8.55 16.08
N THR A 338 0.90 -9.72 16.31
CA THR A 338 0.30 -10.84 17.06
C THR A 338 1.30 -11.48 18.03
N ALA A 339 0.79 -12.18 19.05
CA ALA A 339 1.62 -12.90 20.02
C ALA A 339 2.46 -14.01 19.37
N ASP A 340 1.89 -14.74 18.40
CA ASP A 340 2.58 -15.82 17.69
C ASP A 340 3.76 -15.29 16.87
N THR A 341 3.56 -14.20 16.14
CA THR A 341 4.62 -13.58 15.33
C THR A 341 5.68 -12.91 16.21
N LEU A 342 5.29 -12.39 17.38
CA LEU A 342 6.24 -11.92 18.39
C LEU A 342 7.12 -13.07 18.92
N ALA A 343 6.54 -14.23 19.22
CA ALA A 343 7.30 -15.39 19.69
C ALA A 343 8.33 -15.86 18.65
N GLN A 344 7.96 -15.84 17.37
CA GLN A 344 8.87 -16.18 16.27
C GLN A 344 10.09 -15.25 16.20
N VAL A 345 9.89 -13.93 16.29
CA VAL A 345 11.02 -12.98 16.22
C VAL A 345 11.90 -13.02 17.47
N VAL A 346 11.32 -13.25 18.66
CA VAL A 346 12.10 -13.47 19.89
C VAL A 346 12.98 -14.71 19.75
N GLN A 347 12.41 -15.82 19.27
CA GLN A 347 13.16 -17.06 19.05
C GLN A 347 14.28 -16.88 18.00
N ALA A 348 13.99 -16.16 16.91
CA ALA A 348 14.99 -15.88 15.88
C ALA A 348 16.15 -15.03 16.43
N HIS A 349 15.87 -14.03 17.26
CA HIS A 349 16.90 -13.21 17.90
C HIS A 349 17.74 -14.02 18.91
N GLU A 350 17.15 -14.95 19.66
CA GLU A 350 17.90 -15.82 20.57
C GLU A 350 18.84 -16.79 19.81
N ASN A 351 18.47 -17.18 18.59
CA ASN A 351 19.21 -18.14 17.78
C ASN A 351 20.33 -17.52 16.93
N HIS A 352 20.40 -16.19 16.85
CA HIS A 352 21.34 -15.48 15.98
C HIS A 352 22.06 -14.36 16.74
N ASN A 353 23.23 -13.95 16.25
CA ASN A 353 24.04 -12.94 16.92
C ASN A 353 23.67 -11.49 16.53
N GLY A 354 22.76 -11.32 15.56
CA GLY A 354 22.32 -10.00 15.10
C GLY A 354 21.54 -9.27 16.19
N HIS A 355 21.89 -8.02 16.43
CA HIS A 355 21.14 -7.16 17.35
C HIS A 355 19.82 -6.70 16.74
N VAL A 356 18.78 -6.54 17.55
CA VAL A 356 17.51 -5.90 17.14
C VAL A 356 17.28 -4.62 17.95
N MET A 357 17.00 -3.52 17.26
CA MET A 357 16.46 -2.29 17.86
C MET A 357 15.09 -2.00 17.25
N VAL A 358 14.09 -1.82 18.11
CA VAL A 358 12.75 -1.36 17.70
C VAL A 358 12.71 0.17 17.77
N GLY A 359 12.09 0.80 16.77
CA GLY A 359 11.97 2.26 16.56
C GLY A 359 11.15 3.01 17.61
N PHE A 360 11.48 2.86 18.90
CA PHE A 360 10.87 3.57 20.01
C PHE A 360 11.59 4.88 20.35
N ASN A 361 11.69 5.79 19.38
CA ASN A 361 12.42 7.08 19.47
C ASN A 361 12.29 7.85 20.80
N ARG A 362 11.11 7.87 21.42
CA ARG A 362 10.79 8.69 22.60
C ARG A 362 11.72 8.45 23.78
N ARG A 363 12.25 7.23 23.98
CA ARG A 363 13.22 6.95 25.06
C ARG A 363 14.54 7.71 24.87
N TYR A 364 14.89 8.01 23.63
CA TYR A 364 16.12 8.73 23.26
C TYR A 364 15.94 10.25 23.20
N SER A 365 14.73 10.77 23.47
CA SER A 365 14.54 12.22 23.49
C SER A 365 15.35 12.87 24.63
N PRO A 366 15.92 14.07 24.44
CA PRO A 366 16.70 14.73 25.48
C PRO A 366 15.94 14.92 26.81
N PHE A 367 14.63 15.16 26.74
CA PHE A 367 13.81 15.33 27.94
C PHE A 367 13.44 14.00 28.60
N SER A 368 13.26 12.92 27.83
CA SER A 368 13.08 11.58 28.40
C SER A 368 14.32 11.12 29.14
N VAL A 369 15.50 11.29 28.54
CA VAL A 369 16.79 10.94 29.15
C VAL A 369 16.98 11.71 30.45
N ARG A 370 16.72 13.01 30.45
CA ARG A 370 16.80 13.85 31.66
C ARG A 370 15.78 13.46 32.73
N ALA A 371 14.55 13.12 32.33
CA ALA A 371 13.53 12.65 33.27
C ALA A 371 13.94 11.30 33.90
N ARG A 372 14.48 10.38 33.11
CA ARG A 372 15.01 9.10 33.60
C ARG A 372 16.13 9.30 34.61
N GLN A 373 17.11 10.16 34.33
CA GLN A 373 18.18 10.51 35.27
C GLN A 373 17.65 11.07 36.60
N ALA A 374 16.61 11.91 36.55
CA ALA A 374 16.00 12.43 37.78
C ALA A 374 15.30 11.35 38.62
N LEU A 375 14.81 10.28 37.97
CA LEU A 375 14.15 9.14 38.60
C LEU A 375 15.12 8.09 39.17
N GLU A 376 16.39 8.07 38.77
CA GLU A 376 17.37 7.09 39.27
C GLU A 376 17.56 7.13 40.79
N THR A 377 17.32 8.30 41.41
CA THR A 377 17.46 8.51 42.86
C THR A 377 16.14 8.38 43.64
N ARG A 378 15.07 7.93 42.99
CA ARG A 378 13.77 7.74 43.67
C ARG A 378 13.87 6.62 44.71
N LYS A 379 13.11 6.75 45.79
CA LYS A 379 13.05 5.77 46.89
C LYS A 379 11.84 4.84 46.78
N GLY A 380 10.76 5.31 46.16
CA GLY A 380 9.50 4.57 46.07
C GLY A 380 8.93 4.50 44.65
N PRO A 381 7.72 3.92 44.52
CA PRO A 381 6.98 3.89 43.26
C PRO A 381 6.64 5.30 42.78
N ALA A 382 6.39 5.43 41.48
CA ALA A 382 6.00 6.68 40.84
C ALA A 382 4.65 6.54 40.12
N ILE A 383 4.01 7.67 39.85
CA ILE A 383 2.84 7.75 38.96
C ILE A 383 3.26 8.44 37.68
N VAL A 384 2.96 7.82 36.53
CA VAL A 384 3.16 8.43 35.22
C VAL A 384 1.80 8.66 34.57
N HIS A 385 1.56 9.87 34.06
CA HIS A 385 0.38 10.21 33.28
C HIS A 385 0.80 10.71 31.91
N MET A 386 0.25 10.13 30.85
CA MET A 386 0.53 10.51 29.48
C MET A 386 -0.76 10.87 28.76
N ARG A 387 -0.77 12.01 28.05
CA ARG A 387 -1.85 12.42 27.17
C ARG A 387 -1.35 12.50 25.74
N VAL A 388 -2.07 11.86 24.83
CA VAL A 388 -1.76 11.77 23.40
C VAL A 388 -2.95 12.23 22.58
N ASN A 389 -2.86 13.43 22.01
CA ASN A 389 -3.78 13.97 21.01
C ASN A 389 -3.30 13.57 19.61
N ALA A 390 -3.69 12.38 19.16
CA ALA A 390 -3.18 11.80 17.93
C ALA A 390 -3.93 12.27 16.67
N GLY A 391 -5.13 12.83 16.83
CA GLY A 391 -6.03 13.25 15.75
C GLY A 391 -6.58 12.08 14.93
N PRO A 392 -7.57 12.31 14.03
CA PRO A 392 -8.26 11.23 13.33
C PRO A 392 -7.38 10.62 12.24
N VAL A 393 -7.67 9.37 11.86
CA VAL A 393 -7.08 8.67 10.72
C VAL A 393 -8.21 8.37 9.72
N PRO A 394 -8.00 8.50 8.40
CA PRO A 394 -9.02 8.17 7.42
C PRO A 394 -9.47 6.70 7.54
N PRO A 395 -10.78 6.38 7.41
CA PRO A 395 -11.30 5.02 7.56
C PRO A 395 -10.64 3.98 6.64
N GLU A 396 -10.17 4.39 5.47
CA GLU A 396 -9.50 3.58 4.45
C GLU A 396 -7.99 3.39 4.70
N SER A 397 -7.46 3.92 5.80
CA SER A 397 -6.04 3.79 6.10
C SER A 397 -5.68 2.36 6.50
N TRP A 398 -4.60 1.84 5.90
CA TRP A 398 -3.99 0.54 6.28
C TRP A 398 -3.69 0.40 7.77
N VAL A 399 -3.51 1.51 8.51
CA VAL A 399 -3.28 1.50 9.96
C VAL A 399 -4.47 0.87 10.71
N LEU A 400 -5.69 1.05 10.18
CA LEU A 400 -6.92 0.50 10.75
C LEU A 400 -7.22 -0.92 10.23
N ASP A 401 -6.47 -1.40 9.24
CA ASP A 401 -6.58 -2.79 8.78
C ASP A 401 -6.05 -3.71 9.90
N PRO A 402 -6.83 -4.71 10.36
CA PRO A 402 -6.45 -5.56 11.47
C PRO A 402 -5.27 -6.49 11.15
N VAL A 403 -5.00 -6.74 9.87
CA VAL A 403 -3.89 -7.60 9.41
C VAL A 403 -2.66 -6.74 9.14
N GLU A 404 -2.78 -5.68 8.33
CA GLU A 404 -1.64 -4.85 7.93
C GLU A 404 -1.18 -3.86 9.01
N GLY A 405 -2.14 -3.25 9.71
CA GLY A 405 -1.89 -2.16 10.65
C GLY A 405 -1.99 -2.57 12.11
N GLY A 406 -2.92 -3.47 12.44
CA GLY A 406 -3.19 -3.91 13.82
C GLY A 406 -3.83 -2.84 14.70
N GLY A 407 -4.26 -1.71 14.13
CA GLY A 407 -4.88 -0.62 14.89
C GLY A 407 -3.88 0.28 15.62
N ARG A 408 -4.41 1.30 16.30
CA ARG A 408 -3.59 2.38 16.89
C ARG A 408 -2.96 2.02 18.22
N ILE A 409 -3.53 1.06 18.96
CA ILE A 409 -2.93 0.58 20.21
C ILE A 409 -1.63 -0.17 19.92
N ILE A 410 -1.69 -1.15 19.03
CA ILE A 410 -0.53 -1.93 18.62
C ILE A 410 0.44 -1.04 17.84
N GLY A 411 -0.07 -0.28 16.86
CA GLY A 411 0.74 0.48 15.92
C GLY A 411 1.30 1.81 16.43
N GLU A 412 0.71 2.48 17.42
CA GLU A 412 1.15 3.81 17.86
C GLU A 412 1.26 3.95 19.38
N MET A 413 0.32 3.39 20.15
CA MET A 413 0.34 3.47 21.62
C MET A 413 1.54 2.73 22.23
N CYS A 414 2.09 1.73 21.52
CA CYS A 414 3.32 1.03 21.89
C CYS A 414 4.48 1.99 22.24
N HIS A 415 4.57 3.16 21.61
CA HIS A 415 5.58 4.17 21.96
C HIS A 415 5.46 4.68 23.41
N PHE A 416 4.24 4.79 23.93
CA PHE A 416 3.99 5.34 25.27
C PHE A 416 4.11 4.26 26.34
N VAL A 417 3.76 3.02 25.98
CA VAL A 417 4.06 1.83 26.80
C VAL A 417 5.58 1.67 26.94
N ASP A 418 6.31 1.80 25.84
CA ASP A 418 7.78 1.79 25.82
C ASP A 418 8.38 2.93 26.66
N LEU A 419 7.87 4.14 26.48
CA LEU A 419 8.34 5.30 27.23
C LEU A 419 8.10 5.16 28.74
N ALA A 420 6.96 4.60 29.15
CA ALA A 420 6.66 4.33 30.55
C ALA A 420 7.67 3.35 31.16
N GLN A 421 7.93 2.25 30.45
CA GLN A 421 8.95 1.27 30.83
C GLN A 421 10.33 1.89 30.97
N TYR A 422 10.74 2.69 29.98
CA TYR A 422 12.02 3.37 30.00
C TYR A 422 12.16 4.33 31.19
N LEU A 423 11.15 5.19 31.42
CA LEU A 423 11.18 6.18 32.51
C LEU A 423 11.25 5.50 33.87
N LEU A 424 10.43 4.47 34.09
CA LEU A 424 10.34 3.78 35.38
C LEU A 424 11.46 2.76 35.60
N GLY A 425 11.99 2.20 34.52
CA GLY A 425 12.93 1.07 34.55
C GLY A 425 12.26 -0.20 35.08
N ALA A 426 10.98 -0.39 34.75
CA ALA A 426 10.15 -1.49 35.23
C ALA A 426 9.16 -1.89 34.12
N ASN A 427 8.88 -3.19 34.01
CA ASN A 427 7.97 -3.72 32.99
C ASN A 427 6.50 -3.68 33.48
N PRO A 428 5.51 -3.47 32.60
CA PRO A 428 4.10 -3.56 32.94
C PRO A 428 3.75 -5.02 33.22
N ILE A 429 2.96 -5.25 34.25
CA ILE A 429 2.51 -6.58 34.66
C ILE A 429 1.01 -6.77 34.49
N ARG A 430 0.24 -5.67 34.46
CA ARG A 430 -1.22 -5.71 34.26
C ARG A 430 -1.70 -4.48 33.53
N ALA A 431 -2.66 -4.65 32.64
CA ALA A 431 -3.29 -3.58 31.87
C ALA A 431 -4.81 -3.56 32.08
N TYR A 432 -5.38 -2.37 32.20
CA TYR A 432 -6.82 -2.14 32.16
C TYR A 432 -7.13 -0.99 31.20
N ALA A 433 -8.12 -1.18 30.32
CA ALA A 433 -8.44 -0.20 29.29
C ALA A 433 -9.95 -0.02 29.12
N ARG A 434 -10.35 1.22 28.79
CA ARG A 434 -11.71 1.57 28.37
C ARG A 434 -11.66 2.55 27.21
N SER A 435 -12.52 2.35 26.21
CA SER A 435 -12.74 3.33 25.16
C SER A 435 -13.93 4.24 25.53
N VAL A 436 -14.02 5.37 24.86
CA VAL A 436 -15.29 6.12 24.80
C VAL A 436 -16.34 5.21 24.16
N SER A 437 -17.53 5.15 24.76
CA SER A 437 -18.67 4.39 24.26
C SER A 437 -19.96 5.20 24.47
N GLY A 438 -20.84 5.22 23.46
CA GLY A 438 -22.21 5.71 23.56
C GLY A 438 -23.21 4.62 23.12
N ASP A 439 -24.50 4.85 23.29
CA ASP A 439 -25.54 3.87 22.92
C ASP A 439 -25.39 3.43 21.46
N GLY A 440 -25.02 2.17 21.25
CA GLY A 440 -24.83 1.56 19.93
C GLY A 440 -23.49 1.84 19.23
N ALA A 441 -22.55 2.55 19.84
CA ALA A 441 -21.22 2.78 19.26
C ALA A 441 -20.29 1.58 19.49
N ALA A 442 -19.57 1.16 18.43
CA ALA A 442 -18.55 0.13 18.53
C ALA A 442 -17.38 0.59 19.41
N THR A 443 -16.80 -0.32 20.20
CA THR A 443 -15.53 -0.10 20.90
C THR A 443 -14.47 0.33 19.90
N THR A 444 -13.86 1.51 20.10
CA THR A 444 -12.77 1.99 19.24
C THR A 444 -11.41 1.80 19.91
N ASP A 445 -10.38 1.65 19.09
CA ASP A 445 -8.98 1.45 19.52
C ASP A 445 -8.18 2.77 19.51
N ASP A 446 -8.86 3.91 19.39
CA ASP A 446 -8.23 5.21 19.12
C ASP A 446 -8.74 6.37 20.01
N ASN A 447 -9.67 6.10 20.92
CA ASN A 447 -10.17 7.02 21.94
C ASN A 447 -10.27 6.28 23.28
N VAL A 448 -9.12 6.01 23.89
CA VAL A 448 -8.98 5.07 25.00
C VAL A 448 -8.24 5.66 26.20
N VAL A 449 -8.64 5.22 27.38
CA VAL A 449 -7.95 5.44 28.65
C VAL A 449 -7.41 4.10 29.12
N VAL A 450 -6.11 4.05 29.39
CA VAL A 450 -5.39 2.86 29.83
C VAL A 450 -4.76 3.12 31.19
N THR A 451 -4.78 2.11 32.06
CA THR A 451 -4.00 2.04 33.30
C THR A 451 -3.10 0.81 33.24
N LEU A 452 -1.82 0.98 33.57
CA LEU A 452 -0.82 -0.07 33.64
C LEU A 452 -0.27 -0.15 35.06
N ASP A 453 -0.26 -1.35 35.62
CA ASP A 453 0.46 -1.65 36.85
C ASP A 453 1.86 -2.12 36.48
N MET A 454 2.87 -1.56 37.14
CA MET A 454 4.27 -1.81 36.85
C MET A 454 4.89 -2.74 37.90
N SER A 455 5.88 -3.53 37.50
CA SER A 455 6.53 -4.55 38.35
C SER A 455 7.21 -4.01 39.61
N ASP A 456 7.53 -2.71 39.66
CA ASP A 456 8.12 -2.04 40.82
C ASP A 456 7.07 -1.40 41.75
N GLY A 457 5.78 -1.61 41.48
CA GLY A 457 4.67 -1.00 42.19
C GLY A 457 4.27 0.40 41.71
N SER A 458 4.91 0.93 40.67
CA SER A 458 4.49 2.16 40.00
C SER A 458 3.20 1.95 39.19
N THR A 459 2.52 3.05 38.83
CA THR A 459 1.32 3.01 37.97
C THR A 459 1.46 4.02 36.84
N THR A 460 1.06 3.61 35.63
CA THR A 460 1.01 4.50 34.45
C THR A 460 -0.42 4.64 33.94
N SER A 461 -0.84 5.86 33.64
CA SER A 461 -2.08 6.14 32.90
C SER A 461 -1.78 6.74 31.55
N ILE A 462 -2.40 6.22 30.49
CA ILE A 462 -2.29 6.73 29.12
C ILE A 462 -3.69 7.11 28.64
N VAL A 463 -3.88 8.38 28.31
CA VAL A 463 -5.07 8.89 27.62
C VAL A 463 -4.70 9.13 26.17
N TYR A 464 -5.32 8.36 25.28
CA TYR A 464 -5.07 8.43 23.85
C TYR A 464 -6.35 8.81 23.13
N VAL A 465 -6.32 9.91 22.39
CA VAL A 465 -7.50 10.48 21.74
C VAL A 465 -7.22 10.82 20.28
N SER A 466 -8.10 10.36 19.40
CA SER A 466 -8.11 10.66 17.97
C SER A 466 -9.20 11.68 17.61
N MET A 467 -10.21 11.87 18.46
CA MET A 467 -11.37 12.74 18.21
C MET A 467 -11.15 14.24 18.47
N SER A 468 -9.90 14.71 18.56
CA SER A 468 -9.56 16.09 18.91
C SER A 468 -8.75 16.83 17.85
N ASP A 469 -8.73 18.16 17.94
CA ASP A 469 -8.07 19.05 16.98
C ASP A 469 -6.53 18.98 17.09
N ARG A 470 -5.87 18.83 15.93
CA ARG A 470 -4.40 18.71 15.82
C ARG A 470 -3.65 20.01 16.13
N ALA A 471 -4.32 21.16 16.22
CA ALA A 471 -3.73 22.41 16.67
C ALA A 471 -3.33 22.38 18.15
N PHE A 472 -3.97 21.54 18.96
CA PHE A 472 -3.60 21.35 20.35
C PHE A 472 -2.35 20.44 20.47
N PRO A 473 -1.38 20.72 21.37
CA PRO A 473 -0.15 19.94 21.48
C PRO A 473 -0.40 18.44 21.60
N ARG A 474 0.37 17.68 20.80
CA ARG A 474 0.17 16.24 20.63
C ARG A 474 0.40 15.46 21.92
N GLU A 475 1.52 15.70 22.60
CA GLU A 475 1.99 14.80 23.67
C GLU A 475 2.25 15.58 24.96
N ARG A 476 1.82 15.05 26.09
CA ARG A 476 2.19 15.55 27.43
C ARG A 476 2.48 14.35 28.33
N VAL A 477 3.59 14.40 29.06
CA VAL A 477 4.01 13.35 30.00
C VAL A 477 4.23 14.00 31.35
N GLU A 478 3.63 13.47 32.41
CA GLU A 478 3.76 13.93 33.78
C GLU A 478 4.15 12.76 34.67
N ILE A 479 5.12 12.99 35.56
CA ILE A 479 5.70 11.97 36.43
C ILE A 479 5.73 12.53 37.84
N PHE A 480 5.19 11.78 38.80
CA PHE A 480 5.08 12.16 40.21
C PHE A 480 5.79 11.12 41.07
N TRP A 481 6.77 11.54 41.87
CA TRP A 481 7.53 10.65 42.77
C TRP A 481 8.11 11.44 43.93
N ASP A 482 8.15 10.89 45.15
CA ASP A 482 8.88 11.44 46.31
C ASP A 482 8.73 12.96 46.56
N GLY A 483 7.53 13.52 46.33
CA GLY A 483 7.27 14.97 46.46
C GLY A 483 7.86 15.84 45.34
N ALA A 484 8.35 15.23 44.27
CA ALA A 484 8.80 15.86 43.03
C ALA A 484 7.84 15.57 41.87
N VAL A 485 7.86 16.47 40.88
CA VAL A 485 7.07 16.36 39.66
C VAL A 485 7.95 16.69 38.45
N CYS A 486 7.86 15.89 37.39
CA CYS A 486 8.42 16.20 36.09
C CYS A 486 7.29 16.27 35.07
N ALA A 487 7.24 17.33 34.27
CA ALA A 487 6.31 17.47 33.16
C ALA A 487 7.07 17.74 31.87
N ILE A 488 6.81 16.95 30.83
CA ILE A 488 7.31 17.13 29.47
C ILE A 488 6.12 17.53 28.59
N ASP A 489 6.21 18.70 27.96
CA ASP A 489 5.21 19.22 27.04
C ASP A 489 5.72 19.14 25.60
N ASN A 490 5.13 18.19 24.85
CA ASN A 490 5.35 17.90 23.44
C ASN A 490 6.83 17.85 23.04
N PHE A 491 7.71 17.37 23.93
CA PHE A 491 9.16 17.32 23.74
C PHE A 491 9.81 18.67 23.35
N LYS A 492 9.14 19.79 23.65
CA LYS A 492 9.62 21.16 23.43
C LYS A 492 9.92 21.87 24.74
N GLN A 493 9.26 21.46 25.83
CA GLN A 493 9.47 22.02 27.14
C GLN A 493 9.47 20.92 28.20
N MET A 494 10.27 21.10 29.23
CA MET A 494 10.25 20.30 30.43
C MET A 494 10.20 21.21 31.66
N SER A 495 9.54 20.76 32.73
CA SER A 495 9.66 21.36 34.05
C SER A 495 9.84 20.29 35.13
N ILE A 496 10.75 20.53 36.06
CA ILE A 496 10.92 19.71 37.27
C ILE A 496 10.61 20.58 38.49
N VAL A 497 9.69 20.12 39.33
CA VAL A 497 9.31 20.74 40.59
C VAL A 497 9.80 19.88 41.74
N LYS A 498 10.59 20.44 42.66
CA LYS A 498 11.07 19.74 43.86
C LYS A 498 11.35 20.74 44.99
N GLY A 499 10.90 20.43 46.21
CA GLY A 499 11.14 21.28 47.38
C GLY A 499 10.62 22.72 47.22
N GLY A 500 9.48 22.89 46.55
CA GLY A 500 8.88 24.20 46.29
C GLY A 500 9.53 25.03 45.16
N LYS A 501 10.60 24.52 44.52
CA LYS A 501 11.28 25.19 43.40
C LYS A 501 10.91 24.54 42.07
N THR A 502 10.77 25.34 41.02
CA THR A 502 10.50 24.88 39.65
C THR A 502 11.68 25.22 38.73
N GLU A 503 12.31 24.20 38.16
CA GLU A 503 13.24 24.34 37.03
C GLU A 503 12.48 24.17 35.72
N ARG A 504 12.73 25.01 34.71
CA ARG A 504 12.13 24.89 33.37
C ARG A 504 13.21 24.91 32.30
N THR A 505 13.07 24.02 31.32
CA THR A 505 13.95 23.94 30.15
C THR A 505 13.09 23.96 28.88
N LYS A 506 13.48 24.76 27.89
CA LYS A 506 12.79 24.85 26.59
C LYS A 506 13.75 24.54 25.45
N ARG A 507 13.20 24.02 24.36
CA ARG A 507 13.88 23.83 23.07
C ARG A 507 13.06 24.49 21.97
N TRP A 508 13.76 25.13 21.05
CA TRP A 508 13.15 25.78 19.88
C TRP A 508 12.59 24.76 18.89
N ASN A 509 13.34 23.67 18.67
CA ASN A 509 12.95 22.59 17.77
C ASN A 509 12.35 21.42 18.56
N LEU A 510 11.34 20.79 17.97
CA LEU A 510 10.77 19.53 18.44
C LEU A 510 11.83 18.44 18.30
N ASP A 511 12.17 17.75 19.39
CA ASP A 511 13.14 16.66 19.37
C ASP A 511 12.60 15.45 20.13
N ARG A 512 12.10 14.47 19.38
CA ARG A 512 11.55 13.22 19.92
C ARG A 512 12.57 12.09 20.02
N GLY A 513 13.85 12.35 19.72
CA GLY A 513 14.91 11.37 19.87
C GLY A 513 15.30 10.55 18.63
N HIS A 514 14.69 10.76 17.45
CA HIS A 514 15.01 9.94 16.25
C HIS A 514 16.50 9.94 15.87
N LYS A 515 17.20 11.07 16.03
CA LYS A 515 18.64 11.15 15.75
C LYS A 515 19.44 10.33 16.76
N ALA A 516 19.16 10.54 18.05
CA ALA A 516 19.82 9.83 19.14
C ALA A 516 19.51 8.32 19.13
N GLU A 517 18.33 7.93 18.65
CA GLU A 517 17.95 6.53 18.43
C GLU A 517 18.81 5.87 17.35
N LEU A 518 18.94 6.50 16.18
CA LEU A 518 19.81 5.98 15.12
C LEU A 518 21.29 5.98 15.54
N GLU A 519 21.73 7.00 16.28
CA GLU A 519 23.07 7.03 16.87
C GLU A 519 23.29 5.87 17.85
N ALA A 520 22.29 5.55 18.68
CA ALA A 520 22.34 4.40 19.58
C ALA A 520 22.35 3.08 18.82
N PHE A 521 21.59 2.95 17.72
CA PHE A 521 21.60 1.77 16.87
C PHE A 521 22.99 1.52 16.27
N PHE A 522 23.58 2.51 15.62
CA PHE A 522 24.92 2.34 15.02
C PHE A 522 26.03 2.25 16.06
N GLY A 523 25.88 2.92 17.21
CA GLY A 523 26.76 2.71 18.37
C GLY A 523 26.71 1.27 18.88
N MET A 524 25.52 0.66 18.91
CA MET A 524 25.36 -0.75 19.27
C MET A 524 26.01 -1.69 18.23
N VAL A 525 25.86 -1.42 16.93
CA VAL A 525 26.56 -2.18 15.87
C VAL A 525 28.09 -2.12 16.04
N ARG A 526 28.61 -0.98 16.51
CA ARG A 526 30.04 -0.80 16.82
C ARG A 526 30.48 -1.32 18.19
N GLY A 527 29.56 -1.81 19.02
CA GLY A 527 29.85 -2.24 20.39
C GLY A 527 30.09 -1.10 21.40
N GLU A 528 29.72 0.14 21.06
CA GLU A 528 29.87 1.33 21.88
C GLU A 528 28.70 1.54 22.85
N VAL A 529 27.52 1.02 22.49
CA VAL A 529 26.25 1.17 23.22
C VAL A 529 25.64 -0.20 23.48
N ALA A 530 25.16 -0.44 24.70
CA ALA A 530 24.48 -1.67 25.04
C ALA A 530 23.10 -1.76 24.35
N SER A 531 22.75 -2.96 23.88
CA SER A 531 21.42 -3.23 23.33
C SER A 531 20.35 -3.16 24.41
N VAL A 532 19.17 -2.66 24.06
CA VAL A 532 17.96 -2.86 24.86
C VAL A 532 17.64 -4.37 24.90
N PRO A 533 17.38 -4.98 26.06
CA PRO A 533 17.02 -6.39 26.12
C PRO A 533 15.78 -6.69 25.26
N MET A 534 15.83 -7.74 24.45
CA MET A 534 14.68 -8.19 23.64
C MET A 534 13.43 -8.45 24.51
N ALA A 535 13.62 -8.89 25.77
CA ALA A 535 12.55 -9.07 26.73
C ALA A 535 11.76 -7.79 27.02
N ASP A 536 12.40 -6.62 26.98
CA ASP A 536 11.72 -5.33 27.20
C ASP A 536 10.86 -4.97 25.99
N TYR A 537 11.36 -5.19 24.76
CA TYR A 537 10.56 -5.01 23.54
C TYR A 537 9.39 -5.99 23.45
N ALA A 538 9.61 -7.23 23.90
CA ALA A 538 8.56 -8.24 24.02
C ALA A 538 7.51 -7.81 25.06
N ALA A 539 7.90 -7.30 26.22
CA ALA A 539 7.00 -6.79 27.25
C ALA A 539 6.18 -5.59 26.74
N THR A 540 6.80 -4.65 26.02
CA THR A 540 6.07 -3.55 25.35
C THR A 540 4.97 -4.08 24.44
N THR A 541 5.32 -5.03 23.56
CA THR A 541 4.39 -5.59 22.57
C THR A 541 3.28 -6.41 23.23
N MET A 542 3.61 -7.27 24.20
CA MET A 542 2.61 -8.05 24.94
C MET A 542 1.65 -7.16 25.73
N THR A 543 2.15 -6.03 26.25
CA THR A 543 1.29 -5.05 26.93
C THR A 543 0.27 -4.44 25.98
N THR A 544 0.62 -4.14 24.72
CA THR A 544 -0.38 -3.62 23.76
C THR A 544 -1.46 -4.65 23.43
N PHE A 545 -1.10 -5.94 23.36
CA PHE A 545 -2.09 -7.01 23.22
C PHE A 545 -3.00 -7.12 24.46
N ALA A 546 -2.44 -7.02 25.67
CA ALA A 546 -3.22 -7.02 26.90
C ALA A 546 -4.18 -5.82 26.98
N ILE A 547 -3.77 -4.64 26.49
CA ILE A 547 -4.65 -3.46 26.39
C ILE A 547 -5.82 -3.76 25.44
N VAL A 548 -5.56 -4.32 24.25
CA VAL A 548 -6.61 -4.68 23.29
C VAL A 548 -7.57 -5.72 23.88
N GLU A 549 -7.05 -6.72 24.58
CA GLU A 549 -7.87 -7.75 25.24
C GLU A 549 -8.70 -7.16 26.39
N SER A 550 -8.13 -6.23 27.16
CA SER A 550 -8.85 -5.52 28.21
C SER A 550 -10.00 -4.68 27.66
N LEU A 551 -9.83 -4.03 26.50
CA LEU A 551 -10.92 -3.31 25.82
C LEU A 551 -12.06 -4.24 25.39
N LYS A 552 -11.73 -5.43 24.90
CA LYS A 552 -12.72 -6.42 24.46
C LYS A 552 -13.48 -7.04 25.63
N SER A 553 -12.77 -7.43 26.69
CA SER A 553 -13.34 -8.11 27.86
C SER A 553 -13.96 -7.15 28.88
N GLY A 554 -13.54 -5.88 28.89
CA GLY A 554 -13.91 -4.89 29.91
C GLY A 554 -13.27 -5.16 31.29
N MET A 555 -12.29 -6.06 31.37
CA MET A 555 -11.66 -6.51 32.61
C MET A 555 -10.15 -6.19 32.60
N PRO A 556 -9.49 -6.08 33.77
CA PRO A 556 -8.02 -6.04 33.83
C PRO A 556 -7.41 -7.35 33.30
N VAL A 557 -6.30 -7.25 32.56
CA VAL A 557 -5.60 -8.36 31.93
C VAL A 557 -4.14 -8.37 32.37
N GLU A 558 -3.65 -9.51 32.85
CA GLU A 558 -2.23 -9.71 33.17
C GLU A 558 -1.40 -9.75 31.89
N VAL A 559 -0.24 -9.09 31.91
CA VAL A 559 0.71 -9.09 30.79
C VAL A 559 1.48 -10.40 30.80
N GLN A 560 1.18 -11.26 29.83
CA GLN A 560 1.85 -12.55 29.71
C GLN A 560 3.28 -12.39 29.20
N SER A 561 4.18 -13.21 29.71
CA SER A 561 5.49 -13.42 29.08
C SER A 561 5.30 -14.12 27.74
N VAL A 562 6.15 -13.80 26.76
CA VAL A 562 6.17 -14.54 25.48
C VAL A 562 6.48 -16.02 25.76
N SER A 563 5.50 -16.89 25.54
CA SER A 563 5.67 -18.32 25.72
C SER A 563 6.54 -18.88 24.61
N ARG A 564 7.58 -19.63 24.96
CA ARG A 564 8.35 -20.44 24.00
C ARG A 564 7.39 -21.44 23.36
N SER A 565 7.01 -21.25 22.10
CA SER A 565 6.37 -22.32 21.35
C SER A 565 7.42 -23.41 21.15
N ALA A 566 7.28 -24.51 21.88
CA ALA A 566 8.03 -25.71 21.60
C ALA A 566 7.76 -26.12 20.16
N SER A 567 8.83 -26.29 19.38
CA SER A 567 8.83 -26.98 18.11
C SER A 567 8.18 -28.36 18.29
N ALA A 568 6.90 -28.48 17.95
CA ALA A 568 6.18 -29.75 17.94
C ALA A 568 5.09 -29.76 16.86
N LEU A 569 5.51 -29.55 15.61
CA LEU A 569 4.83 -30.11 14.44
C LEU A 569 5.89 -30.69 13.49
N SER A 570 6.57 -31.73 13.97
CA SER A 570 7.24 -32.69 13.10
C SER A 570 6.82 -34.10 13.51
N SER A 571 6.31 -34.84 12.53
CA SER A 571 6.08 -36.30 12.51
C SER A 571 4.92 -36.89 13.34
N GLY A 572 3.93 -37.45 12.61
CA GLY A 572 2.94 -38.42 13.11
C GLY A 572 1.50 -38.06 12.72
N GLY A 573 0.80 -38.74 11.81
CA GLY A 573 1.14 -40.00 11.14
C GLY A 573 0.18 -40.32 10.00
N ASN A 574 0.60 -41.28 9.19
CA ASN A 574 -0.25 -42.03 8.28
C ASN A 574 -1.48 -42.55 9.03
N VAL A 575 -2.66 -42.33 8.47
CA VAL A 575 -3.81 -43.22 8.66
C VAL A 575 -4.28 -43.60 7.26
N GLN A 576 -4.38 -44.92 7.07
CA GLN A 576 -4.89 -45.61 5.89
C GLN A 576 -6.32 -45.21 5.54
#